data_AF-A0A0R1PIG8-F1
#
_entry.id   AF-A0A0R1PIG8-F1
#
_cell.length_a   1.000
_cell.length_b   1.000
_cell.length_c   1.000
_cell.angle_alpha   90.00
_cell.angle_beta   90.00
_cell.angle_gamma   90.00
#
_symmetry.space_group_name_H-M   'P 1'
#
loop_
_entity.id
_entity.type
_entity.pdbx_description
1 polymer ?
#
loop_
_entity_poly.entity_id
_entity_poly.type
_entity_poly.pdbx_seq_one_letter_code
_entity_poly.pdbx_strand_id
1 'polypeptide(L)' 'MTKRYLKEHNVSFEERNINQDPEYLDLLKQQGFKSVPVVMNSVSDPIVGFRPDSLKDLVG' A
#
# COMPACT_ATOMS: atom_id res chain seq x y z
N MET A 1 -10.56 4.44 2.77
CA MET A 1 -10.33 5.41 1.69
C MET A 1 -9.44 4.82 0.58
N THR A 2 -8.21 4.38 0.86
CA THR A 2 -7.29 3.77 -0.14
C THR A 2 -7.89 2.59 -0.93
N LYS A 3 -8.42 1.58 -0.23
CA LYS A 3 -8.98 0.38 -0.87
C LYS A 3 -10.18 0.68 -1.75
N ARG A 4 -11.01 1.63 -1.32
CA ARG A 4 -12.21 2.04 -2.06
C ARG A 4 -11.81 2.74 -3.37
N TYR A 5 -10.79 3.61 -3.30
CA TYR A 5 -10.23 4.27 -4.47
C TYR A 5 -9.66 3.28 -5.49
N LEU A 6 -8.81 2.35 -5.05
CA LEU A 6 -8.25 1.31 -5.94
C LEU A 6 -9.35 0.45 -6.57
N LYS A 7 -10.38 0.09 -5.80
CA LYS A 7 -11.51 -0.71 -6.30
C LYS A 7 -12.39 0.07 -7.28
N GLU A 8 -12.66 1.35 -7.02
CA GLU A 8 -13.40 2.24 -7.94
C GLU A 8 -12.65 2.44 -9.26
N HIS A 9 -11.32 2.38 -9.22
CA HIS A 9 -10.46 2.49 -10.39
C HIS A 9 -10.06 1.14 -11.02
N ASN A 10 -10.72 0.04 -10.62
CA ASN A 10 -10.47 -1.30 -11.16
C ASN A 10 -9.01 -1.78 -11.04
N VAL A 11 -8.24 -1.21 -10.11
CA VAL A 11 -6.86 -1.59 -9.86
C VAL A 11 -6.85 -2.88 -9.04
N SER A 12 -6.22 -3.92 -9.57
CA SER A 12 -5.98 -5.16 -8.83
C SER A 12 -4.99 -4.89 -7.70
N PHE A 13 -5.43 -5.04 -6.45
CA PHE A 13 -4.56 -4.93 -5.29
C PHE A 13 -4.76 -6.12 -4.36
N GLU A 14 -3.68 -6.53 -3.71
CA GLU A 14 -3.72 -7.55 -2.66
C GLU A 14 -3.69 -6.83 -1.31
N GLU A 15 -4.66 -7.12 -0.45
CA GLU A 15 -4.65 -6.62 0.92
C GLU A 15 -3.89 -7.60 1.80
N ARG A 16 -2.81 -7.13 2.42
CA ARG A 16 -2.09 -7.90 3.44
C ARG A 16 -2.20 -7.23 4.80
N ASN A 17 -2.72 -7.97 5.78
CA ASN A 17 -2.94 -7.45 7.12
C ASN A 17 -1.79 -7.85 8.04
N ILE A 18 -0.98 -6.88 8.44
CA ILE A 18 0.15 -7.07 9.36
C ILE A 18 -0.25 -7.61 10.75
N ASN A 19 -1.53 -7.53 11.14
CA ASN A 19 -2.02 -8.12 12.38
C ASN A 19 -2.27 -9.63 12.26
N GLN A 20 -2.56 -10.11 11.04
CA GLN A 20 -2.73 -11.55 10.77
C GLN A 20 -1.39 -12.18 10.40
N ASP A 21 -0.58 -11.47 9.63
CA ASP A 21 0.69 -11.93 9.08
C ASP A 21 1.83 -11.03 9.57
N PRO A 22 2.44 -11.33 10.72
CA PRO A 22 3.52 -10.53 11.30
C PRO A 22 4.79 -10.51 10.44
N GLU A 23 4.97 -11.45 9.51
CA GLU A 23 6.09 -11.44 8.55
C GLU A 23 6.12 -10.17 7.71
N TYR A 24 4.95 -9.62 7.34
CA TYR A 24 4.88 -8.36 6.61
C TYR A 24 5.24 -7.17 7.49
N LEU A 25 4.98 -7.23 8.81
CA LEU A 25 5.42 -6.19 9.74
C LEU A 25 6.95 -6.12 9.75
N ASP A 26 7.62 -7.27 9.82
CA ASP A 26 9.08 -7.33 9.84
C ASP A 26 9.69 -6.91 8.51
N LEU A 27 9.08 -7.29 7.38
CA LEU A 27 9.45 -6.77 6.05
C LEU A 27 9.37 -5.24 6.00
N LEU A 28 8.24 -4.66 6.45
CA LEU A 28 8.06 -3.21 6.46
C LEU A 28 9.11 -2.51 7.33
N LYS A 29 9.41 -3.07 8.52
CA LYS A 29 10.46 -2.55 9.40
C LYS A 29 11.84 -2.65 8.76
N GLN A 30 12.18 -3.77 8.11
CA GLN A 30 13.45 -3.94 7.40
C GLN A 30 13.61 -2.93 6.26
N GLN A 31 12.51 -2.61 5.56
CA GLN A 31 12.49 -1.57 4.54
C GLN A 31 12.50 -0.14 5.09
N GLY A 32 12.48 0.02 6.42
CA GLY A 32 12.52 1.32 7.09
C GLY A 32 11.15 2.02 7.18
N PHE A 33 10.07 1.33 6.84
CA PHE A 33 8.72 1.86 7.00
C PHE A 33 8.31 1.85 8.47
N LYS A 34 7.91 3.03 8.97
CA LYS A 34 7.51 3.24 10.37
C LYS A 34 6.01 3.49 10.54
N SER A 35 5.26 3.47 9.44
CA SER A 35 3.88 3.92 9.41
C SER A 35 3.06 3.05 8.46
N VAL A 36 1.83 2.72 8.87
CA VAL A 36 0.84 2.02 8.05
C VAL A 36 -0.37 2.93 7.83
N PRO A 37 -1.16 2.75 6.75
CA PRO A 37 -1.05 1.72 5.70
C PRO A 37 0.10 1.96 4.72
N VAL A 38 0.71 0.91 4.16
CA VAL A 38 1.72 1.00 3.09
C VAL A 38 1.14 0.35 1.83
N VAL A 39 1.24 1.04 0.70
CA VAL A 39 0.84 0.52 -0.61
C VAL A 39 2.10 0.28 -1.42
N MET A 40 2.38 -0.98 -1.72
CA MET A 40 3.50 -1.37 -2.57
C MET A 40 2.99 -1.54 -3.99
N ASN A 41 3.68 -0.95 -4.96
CA ASN A 41 3.45 -1.19 -6.37
C ASN A 41 4.65 -1.94 -6.95
N SER A 42 4.41 -2.78 -7.95
CA SER A 42 5.46 -3.45 -8.72
C SER A 42 6.21 -2.48 -9.65
N VAL A 43 5.58 -1.34 -10.00
CA VAL A 43 6.10 -0.40 -11.01
C VAL A 43 6.70 0.87 -10.40
N SER A 44 6.29 1.26 -9.20
CA SER A 44 6.66 2.54 -8.58
C SER A 44 7.06 2.38 -7.11
N ASP A 45 7.65 3.43 -6.56
CA ASP A 45 8.04 3.46 -5.16
C ASP A 45 6.86 3.16 -4.21
N PRO A 46 7.12 2.46 -3.08
CA PRO A 46 6.10 2.19 -2.09
C PRO A 46 5.55 3.49 -1.47
N ILE A 47 4.23 3.59 -1.39
CA ILE A 47 3.54 4.72 -0.81
C ILE A 47 3.27 4.43 0.65
N VAL A 48 3.80 5.28 1.52
CA VAL A 48 3.60 5.18 2.98
C VAL A 48 2.47 6.12 3.39
N GLY A 49 1.48 5.58 4.08
CA GLY A 49 0.30 6.29 4.54
C GLY A 49 -0.78 6.44 3.46
N PHE A 50 -1.77 7.29 3.75
CA PHE A 50 -2.81 7.63 2.78
C PHE A 50 -2.39 8.87 1.98
N ARG A 51 -1.88 8.66 0.76
CA ARG A 51 -1.49 9.74 -0.15
C ARG A 51 -2.35 9.69 -1.42
N PRO A 52 -3.40 10.51 -1.53
CA PRO A 52 -4.29 10.52 -2.70
C PRO A 52 -3.57 10.92 -3.98
N ASP A 53 -2.56 11.80 -3.91
CA ASP A 53 -1.77 12.21 -5.07
C ASP A 53 -0.99 11.02 -5.66
N SER A 54 -0.34 10.23 -4.81
CA SER A 54 0.41 9.04 -5.26
C SER A 54 -0.50 7.89 -5.68
N LEU A 55 -1.73 7.84 -5.16
CA LEU A 55 -2.74 6.86 -5.60
C LEU A 55 -3.26 7.18 -7.01
N LYS A 56 -3.31 8.47 -7.41
CA LYS A 56 -3.65 8.85 -8.79
C LYS A 56 -2.63 8.32 -9.79
N ASP A 57 -1.34 8.34 -9.45
CA ASP A 57 -0.29 7.79 -10.31
C ASP A 57 -0.45 6.28 -10.57
N LEU A 58 -1.12 5.55 -9.66
CA LEU A 58 -1.42 4.13 -9.82
C LEU A 58 -2.64 3.85 -10.70
N VAL A 59 -3.49 4.85 -10.88
CA VAL A 59 -4.79 4.72 -11.51
C VAL A 59 -4.76 5.19 -12.96
N GLY A 60 -3.97 6.22 -13.28
CA GLY A 60 -3.90 6.80 -14.63
C GLY A 60 -5.14 7.60 -15.00
#